data_AF-A0A954P5T1-F1
#
_entry.id   AF-A0A954P5T1-F1
#
_cell.length_a   1.000
_cell.length_b   1.000
_cell.length_c   1.000
_cell.angle_alpha   90.00
_cell.angle_beta   90.00
_cell.angle_gamma   90.00
#
_symmetry.space_group_name_H-M   'P 1'
#
loop_
_entity.id
_entity.type
_entity.pdbx_description
1 polymer ?
#
loop_
_entity_poly.entity_id
_entity_poly.type
_entity_poly.pdbx_seq_one_letter_code
_entity_poly.pdbx_strand_id
1 'polypeptide(L)'
;MSSGESTSAEAEAVNTAYLECAEDLRAFLNGVLRNPDLASEALQATWLQAVQAAGQSRSGSRRGWLFRIAWNESLRIRRRKRIDSRAMQKLAHGS
;
A
#
# COMPACT_ATOMS: atom_id res chain seq x y z
N MET A 1 28.00 18.18 -0.75
CA MET A 1 26.86 18.20 0.18
C MET A 1 25.59 18.52 -0.62
N SER A 2 24.87 17.54 -1.18
CA SER A 2 23.66 17.85 -1.98
C SER A 2 22.64 16.69 -2.16
N SER A 3 22.74 15.56 -1.46
CA SER A 3 21.80 14.43 -1.63
C SER A 3 20.76 14.31 -0.52
N GLY A 4 20.94 15.02 0.60
CA GLY A 4 20.04 14.96 1.76
C GLY A 4 18.80 15.86 1.66
N GLU A 5 18.92 17.05 1.06
CA GLU A 5 17.78 17.99 0.98
C GLU A 5 16.71 17.54 -0.04
N SER A 6 17.13 16.96 -1.18
CA SER A 6 16.20 16.52 -2.22
C SER A 6 15.26 15.41 -1.74
N THR A 7 15.77 14.46 -0.94
CA THR A 7 14.97 13.33 -0.45
C THR A 7 13.94 13.74 0.60
N SER A 8 14.25 14.74 1.44
CA SER A 8 13.28 15.29 2.41
C SER A 8 12.14 16.03 1.71
N ALA A 9 12.45 16.88 0.73
CA ALA A 9 11.43 17.59 -0.04
C ALA A 9 10.53 16.65 -0.86
N GLU A 10 11.11 15.57 -1.41
CA GLU A 10 10.36 14.53 -2.10
C GLU A 10 9.42 13.78 -1.16
N ALA A 11 9.89 13.44 0.05
CA ALA A 11 9.07 12.78 1.07
C ALA A 11 7.91 13.67 1.55
N GLU A 12 8.15 14.97 1.73
CA GLU A 12 7.09 15.94 2.05
C GLU A 12 6.05 16.05 0.93
N ALA A 13 6.48 16.06 -0.32
CA ALA A 13 5.55 16.12 -1.44
C ALA A 13 4.70 14.83 -1.57
N VAL A 14 5.26 13.67 -1.21
CA VAL A 14 4.51 12.41 -1.08
C VAL A 14 3.55 12.48 0.10
N ASN A 15 3.95 13.07 1.23
CA ASN A 15 3.07 13.28 2.38
C ASN A 15 1.84 14.10 2.03
N THR A 16 2.03 15.24 1.38
CA THR A 16 0.92 16.09 0.94
C THR A 16 -0.02 15.34 0.01
N ALA A 17 0.52 14.68 -1.03
CA ALA A 17 -0.29 13.90 -1.96
C ALA A 17 -1.03 12.72 -1.29
N TYR A 18 -0.41 12.10 -0.27
CA TYR A 18 -1.03 11.05 0.50
C TYR A 18 -2.19 11.60 1.35
N LEU A 19 -1.99 12.70 2.09
CA LEU A 19 -3.03 13.31 2.89
C LEU A 19 -4.24 13.73 2.04
N GLU A 20 -4.00 14.23 0.83
CA GLU A 20 -5.06 14.61 -0.14
C GLU A 20 -5.92 13.42 -0.61
N CYS A 21 -5.37 12.20 -0.64
CA CYS A 21 -6.09 11.02 -1.14
C CYS A 21 -6.21 9.88 -0.13
N ALA A 22 -5.86 10.09 1.14
CA ALA A 22 -5.85 9.06 2.18
C ALA A 22 -7.24 8.44 2.39
N GLU A 23 -8.28 9.27 2.39
CA GLU A 23 -9.67 8.81 2.51
C GLU A 23 -10.12 7.99 1.31
N ASP A 24 -9.78 8.43 0.10
CA ASP A 24 -10.09 7.70 -1.13
C ASP A 24 -9.33 6.37 -1.21
N LEU A 25 -8.06 6.34 -0.79
CA LEU A 25 -7.24 5.13 -0.66
C LEU A 25 -7.84 4.16 0.34
N ARG A 26 -8.29 4.67 1.50
CA ARG A 26 -8.94 3.86 2.53
C ARG A 26 -10.24 3.26 2.02
N ALA A 27 -11.09 4.05 1.35
CA ALA A 27 -12.32 3.57 0.75
C ALA A 27 -12.06 2.51 -0.34
N PHE A 28 -11.07 2.75 -1.20
CA PHE A 28 -10.62 1.80 -2.21
C PHE A 28 -10.14 0.48 -1.60
N LEU A 29 -9.26 0.53 -0.62
CA LEU A 29 -8.72 -0.66 0.06
C LEU A 29 -9.81 -1.45 0.80
N ASN A 30 -10.75 -0.76 1.44
CA ASN A 30 -11.93 -1.38 2.04
C ASN A 30 -12.77 -2.13 0.99
N GLY A 31 -12.98 -1.55 -0.18
CA GLY A 31 -13.71 -2.20 -1.27
C GLY A 31 -13.01 -3.46 -1.81
N VAL A 32 -11.68 -3.41 -1.95
CA VAL A 32 -10.88 -4.51 -2.51
C VAL A 32 -10.70 -5.66 -1.50
N LEU A 33 -10.39 -5.33 -0.24
CA LEU A 33 -10.04 -6.31 0.79
C LEU A 33 -11.27 -6.81 1.56
N ARG A 34 -12.36 -6.03 1.58
CA ARG A 34 -13.60 -6.33 2.33
C ARG A 34 -13.35 -6.68 3.79
N ASN A 35 -12.30 -6.12 4.36
CA ASN A 35 -11.89 -6.31 5.74
C ASN A 35 -11.17 -5.02 6.19
N PRO A 36 -11.70 -4.31 7.20
CA PRO A 36 -11.17 -3.00 7.62
C PRO A 36 -9.77 -3.09 8.24
N ASP A 37 -9.45 -4.18 8.95
CA ASP A 37 -8.13 -4.36 9.56
C ASP A 37 -7.05 -4.54 8.49
N LEU A 38 -7.33 -5.37 7.47
CA LEU A 38 -6.44 -5.54 6.32
C LEU A 38 -6.32 -4.25 5.50
N ALA A 39 -7.40 -3.48 5.38
CA ALA A 39 -7.36 -2.21 4.68
C ALA A 39 -6.47 -1.20 5.42
N SER A 40 -6.52 -1.17 6.75
CA SER A 40 -5.61 -0.37 7.59
C SER A 40 -4.15 -0.81 7.43
N GLU A 41 -3.88 -2.12 7.47
CA GLU A 41 -2.54 -2.68 7.23
C GLU A 41 -2.00 -2.30 5.84
N ALA A 42 -2.83 -2.45 4.81
CA ALA A 42 -2.47 -2.09 3.43
C ALA A 42 -2.21 -0.59 3.28
N LEU A 43 -2.99 0.26 3.95
CA LEU A 43 -2.82 1.70 3.92
C LEU A 43 -1.49 2.12 4.56
N GLN A 44 -1.15 1.55 5.71
CA GLN A 44 0.14 1.79 6.38
C GLN A 44 1.32 1.31 5.53
N ALA A 45 1.22 0.11 4.94
CA ALA A 45 2.25 -0.42 4.05
C ALA A 45 2.43 0.46 2.79
N THR A 46 1.33 0.98 2.25
CA THR A 46 1.35 1.91 1.11
C THR A 46 2.12 3.18 1.47
N TRP A 47 1.83 3.79 2.62
CA TRP A 47 2.54 4.97 3.09
C TRP A 47 4.05 4.71 3.25
N LEU A 48 4.41 3.62 3.92
CA LEU A 48 5.81 3.25 4.15
C LEU A 48 6.57 3.02 2.83
N GLN A 49 5.95 2.37 1.84
CA GLN A 49 6.55 2.20 0.52
C GLN A 49 6.66 3.52 -0.24
N ALA A 50 5.64 4.37 -0.15
CA ALA A 50 5.62 5.65 -0.84
C ALA A 50 6.74 6.59 -0.34
N VAL A 51 6.97 6.65 0.98
CA VAL A 51 8.08 7.44 1.56
C VAL A 51 9.44 6.89 1.11
N GLN A 52 9.63 5.57 1.13
CA GLN A 52 10.89 4.95 0.70
C GLN A 52 11.16 5.14 -0.80
N ALA A 53 10.11 5.22 -1.61
CA ALA A 53 10.20 5.37 -3.06
C ALA A 53 9.94 6.81 -3.53
N ALA A 54 9.95 7.80 -2.64
CA ALA A 54 9.59 9.19 -2.94
C ALA A 54 10.44 9.78 -4.08
N GLY A 55 11.76 9.53 -4.09
CA GLY A 55 12.68 9.95 -5.16
C GLY A 55 12.58 9.14 -6.47
N GLN A 56 11.73 8.12 -6.52
CA GLN A 56 11.51 7.26 -7.71
C GLN A 56 10.16 7.51 -8.38
N SER A 57 9.37 8.47 -7.90
CA SER A 57 8.11 8.90 -8.51
C SER A 57 8.36 9.55 -9.88
N ARG A 58 8.53 8.76 -10.95
CA ARG A 58 8.70 9.28 -12.32
C ARG A 58 7.38 9.36 -13.10
N SER A 59 7.15 10.56 -13.65
CA SER A 59 6.30 10.95 -14.80
C SER A 59 4.79 10.72 -14.76
N GLY A 60 4.20 10.29 -13.64
CA GLY A 60 2.73 10.21 -13.46
C GLY A 60 2.21 11.14 -12.36
N SER A 61 0.87 11.25 -12.23
CA SER A 61 0.26 11.87 -11.04
C SER A 61 0.63 11.06 -9.79
N ARG A 62 1.15 11.75 -8.75
CA ARG A 62 1.47 11.14 -7.44
C ARG A 62 0.29 10.34 -6.87
N ARG A 63 -0.94 10.83 -7.07
CA ARG A 63 -2.17 10.11 -6.72
C ARG A 63 -2.26 8.76 -7.42
N GLY A 64 -2.12 8.74 -8.75
CA GLY A 64 -2.16 7.49 -9.52
C GLY A 64 -1.06 6.50 -9.12
N TRP A 65 0.12 7.00 -8.78
CA TRP A 65 1.22 6.20 -8.25
C TRP A 65 0.91 5.59 -6.88
N LEU A 66 0.35 6.38 -5.94
CA LEU A 66 -0.10 5.89 -4.63
C LEU A 66 -1.17 4.80 -4.76
N PHE A 67 -2.15 4.98 -5.66
CA PHE A 67 -3.16 3.97 -5.94
C PHE A 67 -2.57 2.68 -6.52
N ARG A 68 -1.49 2.78 -7.32
CA ARG A 68 -0.79 1.60 -7.84
C ARG A 68 -0.04 0.85 -6.74
N ILE A 69 0.59 1.54 -5.80
CA ILE A 69 1.20 0.91 -4.62
C ILE A 69 0.12 0.19 -3.81
N ALA A 70 -0.98 0.88 -3.49
CA ALA A 70 -2.10 0.31 -2.72
C ALA A 70 -2.72 -0.92 -3.40
N TRP A 71 -2.87 -0.89 -4.73
CA TRP A 71 -3.34 -2.03 -5.49
C TRP A 71 -2.40 -3.23 -5.37
N ASN A 72 -1.09 -3.03 -5.58
CA ASN A 72 -0.10 -4.10 -5.46
C ASN A 72 -0.12 -4.71 -4.05
N GLU A 73 -0.25 -3.87 -3.03
CA GLU A 73 -0.34 -4.30 -1.64
C GLU A 73 -1.60 -5.15 -1.39
N SER A 74 -2.75 -4.70 -1.90
CA SER A 74 -3.99 -5.45 -1.78
C SER A 74 -3.88 -6.85 -2.43
N LEU A 75 -3.22 -6.96 -3.58
CA LEU A 75 -2.99 -8.24 -4.25
C LEU A 75 -2.07 -9.15 -3.44
N ARG A 76 -1.04 -8.58 -2.81
CA ARG A 76 -0.12 -9.31 -1.92
C ARG A 76 -0.85 -9.91 -0.74
N ILE A 77 -1.69 -9.12 -0.06
CA ILE A 77 -2.53 -9.56 1.07
C ILE A 77 -3.50 -10.65 0.63
N ARG A 78 -4.21 -10.46 -0.49
CA ARG A 78 -5.16 -11.48 -1.02
C ARG A 78 -4.46 -12.79 -1.35
N ARG A 79 -3.26 -12.73 -1.92
CA ARG A 79 -2.45 -13.92 -2.22
C ARG A 79 -2.07 -14.66 -0.95
N ARG A 80 -1.60 -13.94 0.09
CA ARG A 80 -1.24 -14.52 1.39
C ARG A 80 -2.44 -15.20 2.05
N LYS A 81 -3.59 -14.51 2.16
CA LYS A 81 -4.81 -15.11 2.72
C LYS A 81 -5.23 -16.39 2.00
N ARG A 82 -5.15 -16.43 0.67
CA ARG A 82 -5.47 -17.65 -0.10
C ARG A 82 -4.54 -18.81 0.22
N ILE A 83 -3.26 -18.54 0.48
CA ILE A 83 -2.28 -19.57 0.88
C ILE A 83 -2.60 -20.07 2.28
N ASP A 84 -2.84 -19.14 3.23
CA ASP A 84 -3.17 -19.47 4.61
C ASP A 84 -4.45 -20.32 4.69
N SER A 85 -5.51 -19.93 3.99
CA SER A 85 -6.75 -20.73 3.93
C SER A 85 -6.54 -22.13 3.36
N ARG A 86 -5.70 -22.29 2.32
CA ARG A 86 -5.38 -23.61 1.75
C ARG A 86 -4.58 -24.46 2.71
N ALA A 87 -3.63 -23.87 3.44
CA ALA A 87 -2.85 -24.58 4.45
C ALA A 87 -3.76 -25.09 5.58
N MET A 88 -4.67 -24.24 6.07
CA MET A 88 -5.66 -24.62 7.09
C MET A 88 -6.60 -25.73 6.60
N GLN A 89 -7.08 -25.66 5.36
CA GLN A 89 -7.91 -26.73 4.79
C GLN A 89 -7.17 -28.07 4.73
N LYS A 90 -5.88 -28.08 4.34
CA LYS A 90 -5.09 -29.32 4.31
C LYS A 90 -4.90 -29.93 5.69
N LEU A 91 -4.68 -29.11 6.72
CA LEU A 91 -4.57 -29.58 8.11
C LEU A 91 -5.90 -30.18 8.61
N ALA A 92 -7.02 -29.54 8.29
CA ALA A 92 -8.35 -29.97 8.73
C ALA A 92 -8.84 -31.28 8.06
N HIS A 93 -8.42 -31.57 6.83
CA HIS A 93 -8.81 -32.79 6.10
C HIS A 93 -7.77 -33.91 6.17
N GLY A 94 -6.63 -33.67 6.81
CA GLY A 94 -5.55 -34.66 7.00
C GLY A 94 -5.56 -35.33 8.38
N SER A 95 -6.65 -35.23 9.13
CA SER A 95 -6.87 -35.90 10.44
C SER A 95 -7.69 -37.17 10.27
#